data_AF-A0A836VVA7-F1
#
_entry.id   AF-A0A836VVA7-F1
#
_cell.length_a   1.000
_cell.length_b   1.000
_cell.length_c   1.000
_cell.angle_alpha   90.00
_cell.angle_beta   90.00
_cell.angle_gamma   90.00
#
_symmetry.space_group_name_H-M   'P 1'
#
loop_
_entity.id
_entity.type
_entity.pdbx_description
1 polymer ?
#
loop_
_entity_poly.entity_id
_entity_poly.type
_entity_poly.pdbx_seq_one_letter_code
_entity_poly.pdbx_strand_id
1 'polypeptide(L)'
;MLLRTSWLAMFFVATVSAPVVGFAQPRGFNYDESKVPEYTLPAPLVCADGTRVTDAATWMKKRRPEILELFRREVYGRSPGRPESMRCVVTSVQPDALGGKAVRKEVTILFAGTPDGPFLDLLIYLPADVRRPVPLFLGLNFSGNHSIHIDPGITLSRKWMRARRGLGV
;
A
#
# COMPACT_ATOMS: atom_id res chain seq x y z
N MET A 1 1.03 -47.82 73.20
CA MET A 1 1.36 -46.49 72.63
C MET A 1 1.56 -46.67 71.13
N LEU A 2 0.46 -46.54 70.36
CA LEU A 2 0.38 -46.80 68.92
C LEU A 2 0.30 -45.45 68.19
N LEU A 3 1.26 -45.10 67.34
CA LEU A 3 1.14 -43.96 66.43
C LEU A 3 0.62 -44.45 65.08
N ARG A 4 -0.56 -43.94 64.69
CA ARG A 4 -1.09 -43.99 63.32
C ARG A 4 -0.60 -42.76 62.57
N THR A 5 0.02 -42.93 61.41
CA THR A 5 0.32 -41.84 60.48
C THR A 5 -0.57 -41.95 59.23
N SER A 6 -1.39 -40.91 59.02
CA SER A 6 -2.29 -40.74 57.89
C SER A 6 -1.53 -40.41 56.60
N TRP A 7 -1.93 -41.01 55.48
CA TRP A 7 -1.45 -40.65 54.14
C TRP A 7 -2.39 -39.61 53.51
N LEU A 8 -1.85 -38.45 53.15
CA LEU A 8 -2.51 -37.48 52.27
C LEU A 8 -2.03 -37.76 50.84
N ALA A 9 -2.93 -38.18 49.94
CA ALA A 9 -2.63 -38.33 48.52
C ALA A 9 -2.85 -36.98 47.81
N MET A 10 -1.77 -36.39 47.30
CA MET A 10 -1.80 -35.17 46.50
C MET A 10 -1.87 -35.56 45.01
N PHE A 11 -3.02 -35.35 44.36
CA PHE A 11 -3.18 -35.57 42.92
C PHE A 11 -2.58 -34.40 42.14
N PHE A 12 -1.51 -34.67 41.38
CA PHE A 12 -0.93 -33.72 40.43
C PHE A 12 -1.65 -33.88 39.08
N VAL A 13 -2.43 -32.88 38.66
CA VAL A 13 -2.99 -32.83 37.30
C VAL A 13 -1.94 -32.19 36.39
N ALA A 14 -1.28 -33.00 35.57
CA ALA A 14 -0.38 -32.53 34.53
C ALA A 14 -1.21 -32.08 33.30
N THR A 15 -1.35 -30.77 33.11
CA THR A 15 -1.85 -30.19 31.86
C THR A 15 -0.81 -30.35 30.77
N VAL A 16 -1.05 -31.28 29.84
CA VAL A 16 -0.25 -31.41 28.62
C VAL A 16 -0.69 -30.31 27.65
N SER A 17 0.04 -29.20 27.63
CA SER A 17 -0.05 -28.22 26.54
C SER A 17 0.54 -28.84 25.28
N ALA A 18 -0.30 -29.38 24.40
CA ALA A 18 0.13 -29.77 23.06
C ALA A 18 0.54 -28.49 22.28
N PRO A 19 1.71 -28.48 21.63
CA PRO A 19 2.10 -27.36 20.79
C PRO A 19 1.14 -27.28 19.61
N VAL A 20 0.47 -26.14 19.46
CA VAL A 20 -0.24 -25.80 18.22
C VAL A 20 0.83 -25.63 17.14
N VAL A 21 1.07 -26.68 16.37
CA VAL A 21 1.93 -26.62 15.18
C VAL A 21 1.17 -25.78 14.14
N GLY A 22 1.57 -24.52 13.99
CA GLY A 22 1.08 -23.69 12.89
C GLY A 22 1.52 -24.30 11.57
N PHE A 23 0.58 -24.75 10.75
CA PHE A 23 0.86 -25.18 9.38
C PHE A 23 1.28 -23.96 8.55
N ALA A 24 2.59 -23.80 8.35
CA ALA A 24 3.09 -22.94 7.30
C ALA A 24 2.64 -23.52 5.94
N GLN A 25 2.07 -22.67 5.08
CA GLN A 25 1.63 -23.08 3.75
C GLN A 25 2.80 -23.73 2.99
N PRO A 26 2.59 -24.89 2.32
CA PRO A 26 3.63 -25.57 1.57
C PRO A 26 4.22 -24.62 0.52
N ARG A 27 5.55 -24.69 0.33
CA ARG A 27 6.25 -23.88 -0.68
C ARG A 27 5.67 -24.17 -2.06
N GLY A 28 5.19 -23.13 -2.74
CA GLY A 28 4.61 -23.22 -4.08
C GLY A 28 3.37 -22.32 -4.20
N PHE A 29 2.81 -22.24 -5.40
CA PHE A 29 1.53 -21.58 -5.64
C PHE A 29 0.51 -22.65 -6.03
N ASN A 30 -0.73 -22.51 -5.55
CA ASN A 30 -1.82 -23.37 -6.01
C ASN A 30 -2.35 -22.84 -7.36
N TYR A 31 -2.17 -23.62 -8.42
CA TYR A 31 -2.73 -23.36 -9.75
C TYR A 31 -3.93 -24.27 -10.08
N ASP A 32 -4.30 -25.12 -9.14
CA ASP A 32 -5.33 -26.14 -9.31
C ASP A 32 -6.56 -25.74 -8.50
N GLU A 33 -7.63 -25.36 -9.21
CA GLU A 33 -8.87 -24.87 -8.60
C GLU A 33 -9.47 -25.89 -7.63
N SER A 34 -9.31 -27.20 -7.89
CA SER A 34 -9.86 -28.24 -7.00
C SER A 34 -9.15 -28.33 -5.66
N LYS A 35 -8.03 -27.62 -5.48
CA LYS A 35 -7.27 -27.54 -4.22
C LYS A 35 -7.54 -26.25 -3.45
N VAL A 36 -8.39 -25.36 -3.98
CA VAL A 36 -8.83 -24.17 -3.24
C VAL A 36 -9.75 -24.64 -2.12
N PRO A 37 -9.42 -24.38 -0.83
CA PRO A 37 -10.28 -24.76 0.27
C PRO A 37 -11.56 -23.92 0.24
N GLU A 38 -12.66 -24.48 0.75
CA GLU A 38 -13.88 -23.70 1.00
C GLU A 38 -13.59 -22.55 1.97
N TYR A 39 -14.11 -21.36 1.66
CA TYR A 39 -13.97 -20.18 2.52
C TYR A 39 -15.25 -19.33 2.50
N THR A 40 -15.45 -18.57 3.57
CA THR A 40 -16.54 -17.58 3.67
C THR A 40 -15.96 -16.18 3.74
N LEU A 41 -16.37 -15.32 2.81
CA LEU A 41 -15.95 -13.92 2.81
C LEU A 41 -16.77 -13.10 3.82
N PRO A 42 -16.15 -12.16 4.54
CA PRO A 42 -16.89 -11.18 5.34
C PRO A 42 -17.86 -10.38 4.47
N ALA A 43 -19.10 -10.21 4.94
CA ALA A 43 -20.09 -9.45 4.20
C ALA A 43 -19.70 -7.95 4.12
N PRO A 44 -19.47 -7.38 2.92
CA PRO A 44 -19.05 -5.99 2.81
C PRO A 44 -20.17 -5.00 3.18
N LEU A 45 -21.43 -5.40 2.97
CA LEU A 45 -22.63 -4.60 3.24
C LEU A 45 -23.29 -4.92 4.60
N VAL A 46 -22.49 -5.38 5.57
CA VAL A 46 -22.90 -5.55 6.96
C VAL A 46 -21.89 -4.82 7.84
N CYS A 47 -22.36 -3.89 8.65
CA CYS A 47 -21.54 -3.14 9.62
C CYS A 47 -20.97 -4.07 10.69
N ALA A 48 -19.93 -3.61 11.39
CA ALA A 48 -19.31 -4.39 12.46
C ALA A 48 -20.28 -4.75 13.60
N ASP A 49 -21.35 -3.98 13.78
CA ASP A 49 -22.43 -4.24 14.74
C ASP A 49 -23.57 -5.10 14.19
N GLY A 50 -23.44 -5.64 12.98
CA GLY A 50 -24.46 -6.48 12.33
C GLY A 50 -25.51 -5.71 11.52
N THR A 51 -25.52 -4.38 11.55
CA THR A 51 -26.48 -3.57 10.77
C THR A 51 -26.25 -3.76 9.26
N ARG A 52 -27.30 -4.09 8.50
CA ARG A 52 -27.22 -4.16 7.04
C ARG A 52 -27.10 -2.77 6.41
N VAL A 53 -26.21 -2.63 5.43
CA VAL A 53 -26.06 -1.40 4.63
C VAL A 53 -27.07 -1.44 3.48
N THR A 54 -28.08 -0.58 3.53
CA THR A 54 -29.17 -0.53 2.54
C THR A 54 -29.10 0.68 1.62
N ASP A 55 -28.25 1.66 1.94
CA ASP A 55 -28.16 2.93 1.21
C ASP A 55 -26.72 3.51 1.25
N ALA A 56 -26.48 4.48 0.37
CA ALA A 56 -25.19 5.13 0.22
C ALA A 56 -24.78 5.97 1.44
N ALA A 57 -25.74 6.55 2.19
CA ALA A 57 -25.42 7.35 3.37
C ALA A 57 -24.89 6.47 4.51
N THR A 58 -25.53 5.32 4.74
CA THR A 58 -25.08 4.30 5.69
C THR A 58 -23.70 3.76 5.30
N TRP A 59 -23.46 3.50 4.01
CA TRP A 59 -22.14 3.12 3.52
C TRP A 59 -21.08 4.19 3.83
N MET A 60 -21.31 5.43 3.41
CA MET A 60 -20.32 6.51 3.49
C MET A 60 -20.03 6.94 4.93
N LYS A 61 -21.05 6.98 5.78
CA LYS A 61 -20.93 7.50 7.16
C LYS A 61 -20.53 6.43 8.18
N LYS A 62 -20.79 5.15 7.92
CA LYS A 62 -20.57 4.07 8.90
C LYS A 62 -19.66 2.96 8.35
N ARG A 63 -20.13 2.18 7.37
CA ARG A 63 -19.41 0.96 6.94
C ARG A 63 -18.05 1.24 6.30
N ARG A 64 -17.98 2.26 5.46
CA ARG A 64 -16.74 2.62 4.74
C ARG A 64 -15.63 3.08 5.72
N PRO A 65 -15.90 3.94 6.74
CA PRO A 65 -14.96 4.20 7.82
C PRO A 65 -14.49 2.95 8.58
N GLU A 66 -15.39 2.01 8.91
CA GLU A 66 -15.04 0.76 9.60
C GLU A 66 -14.04 -0.08 8.78
N ILE A 67 -14.33 -0.29 7.49
CA ILE A 67 -13.45 -1.04 6.59
C ILE A 67 -12.08 -0.34 6.48
N LEU A 68 -12.06 0.98 6.31
CA LEU A 68 -10.79 1.71 6.28
C LEU A 68 -9.99 1.51 7.57
N GLU A 69 -10.64 1.54 8.72
CA GLU A 69 -9.97 1.37 10.00
C GLU A 69 -9.42 -0.04 10.17
N LEU A 70 -10.14 -1.07 9.72
CA LEU A 70 -9.63 -2.44 9.67
C LEU A 70 -8.36 -2.54 8.82
N PHE A 71 -8.37 -1.97 7.60
CA PHE A 71 -7.19 -1.98 6.74
C PHE A 71 -6.01 -1.19 7.33
N ARG A 72 -6.27 -0.06 8.01
CA ARG A 72 -5.22 0.72 8.70
C ARG A 72 -4.62 -0.04 9.88
N ARG A 73 -5.43 -0.76 10.64
CA ARG A 73 -4.98 -1.45 11.84
C ARG A 73 -4.27 -2.78 11.52
N GLU A 74 -4.82 -3.54 10.57
CA GLU A 74 -4.42 -4.94 10.37
C GLU A 74 -3.59 -5.20 9.11
N VAL A 75 -3.60 -4.30 8.11
CA VAL A 75 -3.01 -4.58 6.78
C VAL A 75 -1.91 -3.60 6.38
N TYR A 76 -2.24 -2.31 6.27
CA TYR A 76 -1.35 -1.32 5.66
C TYR A 76 -0.69 -0.37 6.66
N GLY A 77 -1.15 -0.35 7.91
CA GLY A 77 -0.74 0.64 8.90
C GLY A 77 -1.45 2.00 8.74
N ARG A 78 -1.23 2.89 9.71
CA ARG A 78 -1.75 4.26 9.67
C ARG A 78 -0.80 5.16 8.88
N SER A 79 -1.27 5.71 7.77
CA SER A 79 -0.54 6.74 7.04
C SER A 79 -0.51 8.05 7.82
N PRO A 80 0.65 8.73 7.94
CA PRO A 80 0.67 10.11 8.42
C PRO A 80 -0.12 11.01 7.46
N GLY A 81 -0.70 12.09 7.99
CA GLY A 81 -1.32 13.12 7.15
C GLY A 81 -0.32 13.80 6.21
N ARG A 82 -0.80 14.73 5.39
CA ARG A 82 0.08 15.58 4.56
C ARG A 82 1.06 16.34 5.48
N PRO A 83 2.38 16.25 5.27
CA PRO A 83 3.34 17.02 6.06
C PRO A 83 3.11 18.52 5.89
N GLU A 84 3.13 19.27 6.99
CA GLU A 84 2.88 20.73 6.98
C GLU A 84 3.91 21.49 6.14
N SER A 85 5.18 21.09 6.24
CA SER A 85 6.29 21.72 5.51
C SER A 85 6.40 21.27 4.04
N MET A 86 5.51 20.39 3.55
CA MET A 86 5.64 19.85 2.19
C MET A 86 5.56 20.94 1.11
N ARG A 87 6.57 21.00 0.25
CA ARG A 87 6.68 21.99 -0.83
C ARG A 87 6.86 21.33 -2.19
N CYS A 88 6.18 21.86 -3.21
CA CYS A 88 6.42 21.48 -4.61
C CYS A 88 7.28 22.55 -5.31
N VAL A 89 8.31 22.11 -6.03
CA VAL A 89 9.24 22.96 -6.78
C VAL A 89 9.20 22.50 -8.23
N VAL A 90 8.82 23.39 -9.15
CA VAL A 90 8.92 23.11 -10.58
C VAL A 90 10.40 23.21 -10.97
N THR A 91 10.97 22.12 -11.45
CA THR A 91 12.40 22.02 -11.80
C THR A 91 12.64 22.13 -13.30
N SER A 92 11.64 21.80 -14.12
CA SER A 92 11.73 21.90 -15.58
C SER A 92 10.36 22.12 -16.21
N VAL A 93 10.32 22.92 -17.29
CA VAL A 93 9.16 23.09 -18.16
C VAL A 93 9.65 23.11 -19.62
N GLN A 94 9.23 22.13 -20.41
CA GLN A 94 9.49 22.05 -21.86
C GLN A 94 8.17 22.23 -22.62
N PRO A 95 7.95 23.37 -23.31
CA PRO A 95 6.68 23.67 -23.97
C PRO A 95 6.35 22.81 -25.20
N ASP A 96 7.35 22.25 -25.87
CA ASP A 96 7.25 21.58 -27.18
C ASP A 96 7.68 20.10 -27.13
N ALA A 97 7.56 19.47 -25.95
CA ALA A 97 7.87 18.06 -25.79
C ALA A 97 7.01 17.18 -26.71
N LEU A 98 7.52 15.99 -27.01
CA LEU A 98 6.88 15.02 -27.92
C LEU A 98 6.57 15.61 -29.31
N GLY A 99 7.46 16.48 -29.81
CA GLY A 99 7.30 17.14 -31.12
C GLY A 99 6.15 18.13 -31.15
N GLY A 100 6.02 18.96 -30.10
CA GLY A 100 4.98 19.98 -29.98
C GLY A 100 3.62 19.48 -29.49
N LYS A 101 3.47 18.17 -29.22
CA LYS A 101 2.18 17.60 -28.77
C LYS A 101 1.91 17.84 -27.29
N ALA A 102 2.96 18.06 -26.49
CA ALA A 102 2.81 18.20 -25.05
C ALA A 102 3.75 19.25 -24.44
N VAL A 103 3.28 19.87 -23.36
CA VAL A 103 4.12 20.56 -22.39
C VAL A 103 4.58 19.53 -21.35
N ARG A 104 5.88 19.26 -21.27
CA ARG A 104 6.47 18.45 -20.20
C ARG A 104 6.81 19.33 -19.01
N LYS A 105 6.43 18.92 -17.80
CA LYS A 105 6.85 19.56 -16.54
C LYS A 105 7.47 18.52 -15.62
N GLU A 106 8.55 18.88 -14.96
CA GLU A 106 9.13 18.12 -13.86
C GLU A 106 8.96 18.91 -12.57
N VAL A 107 8.49 18.25 -11.53
CA VAL A 107 8.19 18.85 -10.22
C VAL A 107 8.80 17.98 -9.14
N THR A 108 9.67 18.55 -8.31
CA THR A 108 10.17 17.90 -7.12
C THR A 108 9.27 18.25 -5.93
N ILE A 109 8.73 17.23 -5.27
CA ILE A 109 7.93 17.32 -4.04
C ILE A 109 8.86 17.04 -2.86
N LEU A 110 9.19 18.08 -2.10
CA LEU A 110 10.01 18.02 -0.90
C LEU A 110 9.13 17.75 0.30
N PHE A 111 9.24 16.58 0.95
CA PHE A 111 8.37 16.21 2.07
C PHE A 111 8.68 17.01 3.35
N ALA A 112 9.94 17.36 3.57
CA ALA A 112 10.39 18.19 4.69
C ALA A 112 10.44 19.70 4.35
N GLY A 113 10.09 20.09 3.11
CA GLY A 113 10.18 21.47 2.63
C GLY A 113 11.61 21.96 2.32
N THR A 114 12.62 21.18 2.67
CA THR A 114 14.04 21.46 2.41
C THR A 114 14.59 20.55 1.30
N PRO A 115 15.62 21.01 0.55
CA PRO A 115 16.21 20.21 -0.53
C PRO A 115 16.99 18.98 -0.05
N ASP A 116 17.50 19.01 1.19
CA ASP A 116 18.30 17.92 1.76
C ASP A 116 17.45 16.80 2.36
N GLY A 117 16.12 16.99 2.44
CA GLY A 117 15.18 16.02 2.97
C GLY A 117 14.66 15.01 1.94
N PRO A 118 13.81 14.06 2.36
CA PRO A 118 13.18 13.11 1.44
C PRO A 118 12.30 13.82 0.40
N PHE A 119 12.39 13.36 -0.86
CA PHE A 119 11.64 13.94 -1.97
C PHE A 119 11.20 12.93 -3.04
N LEU A 120 10.16 13.30 -3.78
CA LEU A 120 9.64 12.60 -4.95
C LEU A 120 9.75 13.50 -6.18
N ASP A 121 10.12 12.94 -7.33
CA ASP A 121 10.12 13.66 -8.60
C ASP A 121 8.91 13.21 -9.43
N LEU A 122 8.06 14.18 -9.77
CA LEU A 122 6.85 13.98 -10.55
C LEU A 122 7.07 14.49 -11.97
N LEU A 123 6.87 13.61 -12.96
CA LEU A 123 6.86 13.93 -14.38
C LEU A 123 5.42 14.10 -14.86
N ILE A 124 5.14 15.21 -15.53
CA ILE A 124 3.81 15.57 -16.03
C ILE A 124 3.91 15.89 -17.52
N TYR A 125 3.01 15.32 -18.33
CA TYR A 125 2.75 15.78 -19.69
C TYR A 125 1.35 16.37 -19.77
N LEU A 126 1.25 17.57 -20.33
CA LEU A 126 -0.02 18.25 -20.60
C LEU A 126 -0.17 18.43 -22.11
N PRO A 127 -1.36 18.31 -22.71
CA PRO A 127 -1.56 18.61 -24.12
C PRO A 127 -1.23 20.08 -24.42
N ALA A 128 -0.43 20.33 -25.47
CA ALA A 128 0.13 21.66 -25.74
C ALA A 128 -0.93 22.74 -26.07
N ASP A 129 -1.96 22.37 -26.81
CA ASP A 129 -2.95 23.32 -27.35
C ASP A 129 -4.11 23.62 -26.40
N VAL A 130 -4.02 23.24 -25.12
CA VAL A 130 -5.10 23.41 -24.15
C VAL A 130 -4.71 24.40 -23.04
N ARG A 131 -5.41 25.54 -23.00
CA ARG A 131 -5.18 26.62 -22.01
C ARG A 131 -6.05 26.54 -20.76
N ARG A 132 -6.99 25.59 -20.72
CA ARG A 132 -7.86 25.33 -19.56
C ARG A 132 -7.34 24.13 -18.76
N PRO A 133 -7.73 23.97 -17.49
CA PRO A 133 -7.45 22.75 -16.75
C PRO A 133 -7.90 21.49 -17.50
N VAL A 134 -7.06 20.46 -17.48
CA VAL A 134 -7.31 19.15 -18.10
C VAL A 134 -7.28 18.06 -17.04
N PRO A 135 -8.06 16.97 -17.20
CA PRO A 135 -7.93 15.81 -16.33
C PRO A 135 -6.53 15.19 -16.45
N LEU A 136 -6.08 14.56 -15.36
CA LEU A 136 -4.79 13.89 -15.30
C LEU A 136 -4.97 12.41 -14.95
N PHE A 137 -4.17 11.57 -15.59
CA PHE A 137 -3.90 10.21 -15.13
C PHE A 137 -2.63 10.22 -14.29
N LEU A 138 -2.67 9.61 -13.11
CA LEU A 138 -1.53 9.51 -12.19
C LEU A 138 -1.19 8.05 -11.95
N GLY A 139 0.08 7.70 -12.07
CA GLY A 139 0.58 6.35 -11.82
C GLY A 139 2.01 6.37 -11.29
N LEU A 140 2.35 5.37 -10.49
CA LEU A 140 3.73 5.10 -10.10
C LEU A 140 4.39 4.25 -11.18
N ASN A 141 5.70 4.42 -11.36
CA ASN A 141 6.51 3.60 -12.26
C ASN A 141 7.58 2.81 -11.46
N PHE A 142 8.09 1.74 -12.06
CA PHE A 142 9.02 0.82 -11.41
C PHE A 142 10.50 1.19 -11.56
N SER A 143 10.83 1.98 -12.59
CA SER A 143 12.21 2.17 -13.06
C SER A 143 12.57 3.65 -13.28
N GLY A 144 11.91 4.55 -12.54
CA GLY A 144 12.11 6.00 -12.65
C GLY A 144 11.40 6.63 -13.84
N ASN A 145 11.21 7.95 -13.77
CA ASN A 145 10.43 8.71 -14.76
C ASN A 145 10.97 8.58 -16.19
N HIS A 146 12.29 8.54 -16.37
CA HIS A 146 12.91 8.39 -17.69
C HIS A 146 12.57 7.06 -18.40
N SER A 147 12.04 6.05 -17.68
CA SER A 147 11.65 4.77 -18.28
C SER A 147 10.24 4.77 -18.89
N ILE A 148 9.41 5.78 -18.61
CA ILE A 148 8.00 5.79 -19.04
C ILE A 148 7.82 6.22 -20.50
N HIS A 149 8.83 6.85 -21.09
CA HIS A 149 8.83 7.31 -22.48
C HIS A 149 10.26 7.53 -22.98
N ILE A 150 10.51 7.33 -24.27
CA ILE A 150 11.82 7.56 -24.93
C ILE A 150 12.18 9.05 -25.12
N ASP A 151 11.50 9.96 -24.40
CA ASP A 151 11.75 11.39 -24.55
C ASP A 151 13.12 11.72 -23.92
N PRO A 152 14.12 12.13 -24.71
CA PRO A 152 15.49 12.33 -24.23
C PRO A 152 15.60 13.51 -23.27
N GLY A 153 14.58 14.38 -23.18
CA GLY A 153 14.58 15.49 -22.25
C GLY A 153 14.11 15.14 -20.83
N ILE A 154 13.64 13.92 -20.58
CA ILE A 154 13.29 13.50 -19.21
C ILE A 154 14.57 13.40 -18.38
N THR A 155 14.56 13.96 -17.17
CA THR A 155 15.70 13.88 -16.27
C THR A 155 15.98 12.42 -15.86
N LEU A 156 17.23 11.97 -16.07
CA LEU A 156 17.66 10.65 -15.64
C LEU A 156 17.65 10.54 -14.11
N SER A 157 17.03 9.47 -13.61
CA SER A 157 16.98 9.22 -12.17
C SER A 157 18.37 8.91 -11.63
N ARG A 158 18.74 9.55 -10.52
CA ARG A 158 19.95 9.20 -9.75
C ARG A 158 19.64 8.29 -8.55
N LYS A 159 18.37 7.92 -8.37
CA LYS A 159 17.91 7.03 -7.29
C LYS A 159 18.20 5.59 -7.65
N TRP A 160 18.36 4.75 -6.63
CA TRP A 160 18.55 3.32 -6.82
C TRP A 160 17.40 2.71 -7.63
N MET A 161 17.75 1.81 -8.53
CA MET A 161 16.80 1.02 -9.32
C MET A 161 17.20 -0.45 -9.24
N ARG A 162 16.19 -1.33 -9.27
CA ARG A 162 16.44 -2.76 -9.29
C ARG A 162 17.04 -3.14 -10.63
N ALA A 163 18.25 -3.68 -10.61
CA ALA A 163 18.91 -4.19 -11.80
C ALA A 163 18.00 -5.16 -12.57
N ARG A 164 17.72 -4.83 -13.84
CA ARG A 164 16.97 -5.66 -14.76
C ARG A 164 17.78 -5.89 -16.03
N ARG A 165 18.11 -7.15 -16.32
CA ARG A 165 18.77 -7.53 -17.58
C ARG A 165 17.91 -7.05 -18.76
N GLY A 166 18.53 -6.31 -19.69
CA GLY A 166 17.92 -5.86 -20.94
C GLY A 166 17.22 -4.50 -20.91
N LEU A 167 17.06 -3.84 -19.76
CA LEU A 167 16.37 -2.53 -19.66
C LEU A 167 17.30 -1.35 -19.39
N GLY A 168 18.61 -1.58 -19.19
CA GLY A 168 19.59 -0.51 -18.94
C GLY A 168 19.39 0.22 -17.60
N VAL A 169 18.61 -0.36 -16.69
CA VAL A 169 18.26 0.14 -15.34
C VAL A 169 18.36 -0.96 -14.28
#